data_AF-A0A0A2K9V6-F1
#
_entry.id   AF-A0A0A2K9V6-F1
#
_cell.length_a   1.000
_cell.length_b   1.000
_cell.length_c   1.000
_cell.angle_alpha   90.00
_cell.angle_beta   90.00
_cell.angle_gamma   90.00
#
_symmetry.space_group_name_H-M   'P 1'
#
loop_
_entity.id
_entity.type
_entity.pdbx_description
1 polymer ?
#
loop_
_entity_poly.entity_id
_entity_poly.type
_entity_poly.pdbx_seq_one_letter_code
_entity_poly.pdbx_strand_id
1 'polypeptide(L)'
;MAEPTSRTEARRKSTDIIKKKQAESLAGLPPSTLHISLYIRSDPPLPNDFHWAFYLHKGTSSTPGGNKYHARGIGGGWIAGHEVTTGIFTENFLCVIIQIATIPPSVHERVDKIMRSYDDCQVAGFFLRWQWV
;
A
#
# COMPACT_ATOMS: atom_id res chain seq x y z
N MET A 1 38.44 17.55 17.39
CA MET A 1 36.99 17.28 17.17
C MET A 1 36.76 17.04 15.69
N ALA A 2 36.74 15.78 15.26
CA ALA A 2 36.36 15.40 13.90
C ALA A 2 36.02 13.90 13.88
N GLU A 3 34.73 13.55 13.98
CA GLU A 3 34.17 12.34 13.36
C GLU A 3 32.63 12.32 13.42
N PRO A 4 31.94 12.84 12.39
CA PRO A 4 30.54 12.50 12.09
C PRO A 4 30.35 11.86 10.70
N THR A 5 31.42 11.67 9.92
CA THR A 5 31.38 11.26 8.51
C THR A 5 30.99 9.80 8.33
N SER A 6 31.55 8.88 9.14
CA SER A 6 31.34 7.43 8.94
C SER A 6 29.89 6.97 9.20
N ARG A 7 29.21 7.54 10.21
CA ARG A 7 27.81 7.22 10.54
C ARG A 7 26.84 7.71 9.46
N THR A 8 27.11 8.87 8.89
CA THR A 8 26.29 9.47 7.82
C THR A 8 26.44 8.67 6.53
N GLU A 9 27.66 8.27 6.18
CA GLU A 9 27.93 7.40 5.03
C GLU A 9 27.31 6.01 5.19
N ALA A 10 27.40 5.40 6.38
CA ALA A 10 26.76 4.13 6.67
C ALA A 10 25.24 4.21 6.52
N ARG A 11 24.61 5.27 7.05
CA ARG A 11 23.16 5.49 6.93
C ARG A 11 22.73 5.67 5.47
N ARG A 12 23.52 6.40 4.68
CA ARG A 12 23.28 6.59 3.24
C ARG A 12 23.33 5.26 2.49
N LYS A 13 24.39 4.47 2.69
CA LYS A 13 24.54 3.14 2.09
C LYS A 13 23.36 2.23 2.43
N SER A 14 22.94 2.20 3.69
CA SER A 14 21.76 1.42 4.11
C SER A 14 20.48 1.88 3.42
N THR A 15 20.28 3.19 3.30
CA THR A 15 19.10 3.76 2.62
C THR A 15 19.07 3.39 1.14
N ASP A 16 20.22 3.43 0.47
CA ASP A 16 20.34 3.09 -0.95
C ASP A 16 20.06 1.60 -1.20
N ILE A 17 20.54 0.72 -0.31
CA ILE A 17 20.22 -0.71 -0.34
C ILE A 17 18.72 -0.96 -0.18
N ILE A 18 18.07 -0.28 0.76
CA ILE A 18 16.62 -0.41 1.00
C ILE A 18 15.85 0.05 -0.23
N LYS A 19 16.16 1.23 -0.78
CA LYS A 19 15.51 1.75 -1.99
C LYS A 19 15.65 0.81 -3.18
N LYS A 20 16.85 0.24 -3.36
CA LYS A 20 17.10 -0.74 -4.42
C LYS A 20 16.22 -1.98 -4.25
N LYS A 21 16.16 -2.56 -3.04
CA LYS A 21 15.32 -3.72 -2.75
C LYS A 21 13.83 -3.43 -2.94
N GLN A 22 13.37 -2.24 -2.56
CA GLN A 22 11.99 -1.80 -2.78
C GLN A 22 11.65 -1.71 -4.27
N ALA A 23 12.55 -1.15 -5.07
CA ALA A 23 12.38 -1.05 -6.52
C ALA A 23 12.39 -2.43 -7.20
N GLU A 24 13.31 -3.32 -6.81
CA GLU A 24 13.36 -4.71 -7.30
C GLU A 24 12.09 -5.49 -6.93
N SER A 25 11.61 -5.33 -5.71
CA SER A 25 10.36 -5.96 -5.25
C SER A 25 9.16 -5.46 -6.04
N LEU A 26 9.11 -4.15 -6.32
CA LEU A 26 8.04 -3.56 -7.13
C LEU A 26 8.09 -4.05 -8.58
N ALA A 27 9.27 -4.13 -9.18
CA ALA A 27 9.45 -4.61 -10.54
C ALA A 27 9.12 -6.11 -10.68
N GLY A 28 9.25 -6.88 -9.60
CA GLY A 28 8.87 -8.29 -9.54
C GLY A 28 7.37 -8.55 -9.42
N LEU A 29 6.54 -7.54 -9.16
CA LEU A 29 5.10 -7.73 -9.09
C LEU A 29 4.52 -7.99 -10.49
N PRO A 30 3.72 -9.05 -10.67
CA PRO A 30 3.05 -9.27 -11.94
C PRO A 30 2.08 -8.11 -12.21
N PRO A 31 2.05 -7.55 -13.43
CA PRO A 31 1.11 -6.50 -13.77
C PRO A 31 -0.34 -6.99 -13.61
N SER A 32 -1.26 -6.06 -13.44
CA SER A 32 -2.70 -6.36 -13.42
C SER A 32 -3.10 -7.29 -12.26
N THR A 33 -2.52 -7.07 -11.08
CA THR A 33 -2.77 -7.87 -9.87
C THR A 33 -3.35 -7.01 -8.76
N LEU A 34 -4.35 -7.55 -8.06
CA LEU A 34 -4.98 -6.94 -6.91
C LEU A 34 -4.38 -7.56 -5.64
N HIS A 35 -3.98 -6.69 -4.72
CA HIS A 35 -3.37 -7.05 -3.45
C HIS A 35 -4.12 -6.44 -2.27
N ILE A 36 -3.97 -7.06 -1.11
CA ILE A 36 -4.24 -6.45 0.20
C ILE A 36 -2.89 -6.02 0.79
N SER A 37 -2.74 -4.74 1.12
CA SER A 37 -1.58 -4.24 1.87
C SER A 37 -1.94 -4.07 3.34
N LEU A 38 -1.05 -4.51 4.23
CA LEU A 38 -1.19 -4.41 5.69
C LEU A 38 -0.14 -3.49 6.28
N TYR A 39 -0.57 -2.62 7.19
CA TYR A 39 0.24 -1.61 7.85
C TYR A 39 0.08 -1.70 9.37
N ILE A 40 1.17 -1.61 10.13
CA ILE A 40 1.08 -1.48 11.59
C ILE A 40 0.55 -0.09 11.96
N ARG A 41 -0.26 -0.01 13.03
CA ARG A 41 -0.85 1.25 13.51
C ARG A 41 -0.13 1.83 14.72
N SER A 42 0.70 1.04 15.39
CA SER A 42 1.39 1.41 16.62
C SER A 42 2.82 0.89 16.65
N ASP A 43 3.67 1.58 17.40
CA ASP A 43 5.02 1.14 17.79
C ASP A 43 5.14 1.25 19.32
N PRO A 44 5.17 0.14 20.07
CA PRO A 44 5.19 -1.26 19.59
C PRO A 44 3.86 -1.71 18.95
N PRO A 45 3.89 -2.68 18.00
CA PRO A 45 2.69 -3.16 17.32
C PRO A 45 1.78 -3.95 18.27
N LEU A 46 0.49 -3.64 18.26
CA LEU A 46 -0.52 -4.42 18.97
C LEU A 46 -0.95 -5.64 18.14
N PRO A 47 -1.24 -6.80 18.77
CA PRO A 47 -1.72 -7.98 18.06
C PRO A 47 -3.01 -7.71 17.27
N ASN A 48 -3.05 -8.15 16.01
CA ASN A 48 -4.18 -8.00 15.09
C ASN A 48 -4.63 -6.55 14.83
N ASP A 49 -3.76 -5.57 15.11
CA ASP A 49 -4.06 -4.16 14.95
C ASP A 49 -3.43 -3.56 13.69
N PHE A 50 -4.02 -3.91 12.54
CA PHE A 50 -3.52 -3.47 11.24
C PHE A 50 -4.47 -2.46 10.58
N HIS A 51 -3.88 -1.43 10.00
CA HIS A 51 -4.53 -0.71 8.92
C HIS A 51 -4.33 -1.51 7.63
N TRP A 52 -5.28 -1.44 6.72
CA TRP A 52 -5.19 -2.17 5.46
C TRP A 52 -5.76 -1.38 4.29
N ALA A 53 -5.29 -1.71 3.10
CA ALA A 53 -5.74 -1.10 1.85
C ALA A 53 -5.77 -2.14 0.73
N PHE A 54 -6.57 -1.87 -0.31
CA PHE A 54 -6.43 -2.57 -1.58
C PHE A 54 -5.40 -1.86 -2.45
N TYR A 55 -4.55 -2.64 -3.10
CA TYR A 55 -3.59 -2.14 -4.09
C TYR A 55 -3.76 -2.88 -5.41
N LEU A 56 -4.33 -2.20 -6.39
CA LEU A 56 -4.38 -2.68 -7.77
C LEU A 56 -3.10 -2.26 -8.48
N HIS A 57 -2.16 -3.19 -8.60
CA HIS A 57 -0.94 -3.01 -9.36
C HIS A 57 -1.27 -3.06 -10.85
N LYS A 58 -1.14 -1.92 -11.53
CA LYS A 58 -1.35 -1.79 -12.98
C LYS A 58 -0.03 -1.70 -13.73
N GLY A 59 1.03 -1.37 -13.00
CA GLY A 59 2.29 -0.98 -13.55
C GLY A 59 2.97 -2.12 -14.27
N THR A 60 3.80 -1.74 -15.22
CA THR A 60 4.76 -2.63 -15.87
C THR A 60 6.15 -2.22 -15.44
N SER A 61 7.19 -2.97 -15.84
CA SER A 61 8.57 -2.59 -15.54
C SER A 61 8.96 -1.18 -16.05
N SER A 62 8.28 -0.63 -17.06
CA SER A 62 8.53 0.72 -17.58
C SER A 62 7.63 1.80 -16.97
N THR A 63 6.50 1.42 -16.39
CA THR A 63 5.53 2.33 -15.76
C THR A 63 5.09 1.76 -14.41
N PRO A 64 5.98 1.76 -13.40
CA PRO A 64 5.69 1.12 -12.12
C PRO A 64 4.57 1.87 -11.38
N GLY A 65 3.67 1.12 -10.75
CA GLY A 65 2.65 1.71 -9.88
C GLY A 65 1.27 1.10 -10.01
N GLY A 66 0.30 1.77 -9.40
CA GLY A 66 -1.07 1.29 -9.34
C GLY A 66 -1.98 2.23 -8.57
N ASN A 67 -3.20 1.75 -8.34
CA ASN A 67 -4.20 2.46 -7.55
C ASN A 67 -4.27 1.83 -6.16
N LYS A 68 -4.23 2.66 -5.12
CA LYS A 68 -4.45 2.29 -3.73
C LYS A 68 -5.80 2.81 -3.26
N TYR A 69 -6.57 1.94 -2.63
CA TYR A 69 -7.90 2.23 -2.08
C TYR A 69 -7.87 1.92 -0.58
N HIS A 70 -8.03 2.92 0.27
CA HIS A 70 -7.93 2.77 1.74
C HIS A 70 -8.96 3.63 2.46
N ALA A 71 -9.25 3.32 3.73
CA ALA A 71 -10.03 4.21 4.59
C ALA A 71 -9.08 5.16 5.34
N ARG A 72 -9.26 6.47 5.18
CA ARG A 72 -8.50 7.49 5.90
C ARG A 72 -9.32 8.00 7.09
N GLY A 73 -8.70 8.07 8.26
CA GLY A 73 -9.30 8.69 9.43
C GLY A 73 -9.25 10.22 9.35
N ILE A 74 -10.41 10.89 9.43
CA ILE A 74 -10.51 12.34 9.67
C ILE A 74 -11.52 12.58 10.80
N GLY A 75 -11.08 13.22 11.89
CA GLY A 75 -11.98 13.79 12.90
C GLY A 75 -12.99 12.81 13.51
N GLY A 76 -12.57 11.59 13.86
CA GLY A 76 -13.43 10.56 14.45
C GLY A 76 -14.27 9.75 13.44
N GLY A 77 -14.21 10.10 12.15
CA GLY A 77 -14.83 9.36 11.05
C GLY A 77 -13.82 8.72 10.10
N TRP A 78 -14.32 7.83 9.24
CA TRP A 78 -13.56 7.21 8.16
C TRP A 78 -14.11 7.67 6.81
N ILE A 79 -13.23 8.08 5.90
CA ILE A 79 -13.53 8.45 4.52
C ILE A 79 -12.67 7.66 3.55
N ALA A 80 -13.20 7.39 2.35
CA ALA A 80 -12.45 6.69 1.31
C ALA A 80 -11.29 7.55 0.78
N GLY A 81 -10.12 6.95 0.70
CA GLY A 81 -8.90 7.50 0.14
C GLY A 81 -8.47 6.71 -1.08
N HIS A 82 -8.40 7.39 -2.23
CA HIS A 82 -8.02 6.81 -3.52
C HIS A 82 -6.78 7.50 -4.04
N GLU A 83 -5.66 6.78 -4.11
CA GLU A 83 -4.36 7.35 -4.47
C GLU A 83 -3.72 6.57 -5.61
N VAL A 84 -3.11 7.27 -6.57
CA VAL A 84 -2.18 6.65 -7.51
C VAL A 84 -0.80 6.62 -6.84
N THR A 85 -0.21 5.44 -6.73
CA THR A 85 1.11 5.26 -6.12
C THR A 85 2.06 4.53 -7.05
N THR A 86 3.27 5.05 -7.18
CA THR A 86 4.38 4.45 -7.93
C THR A 86 5.31 3.65 -7.03
N GLY A 87 5.03 3.56 -5.72
CA GLY A 87 5.99 3.04 -4.75
C GLY A 87 5.34 2.49 -3.48
N ILE A 88 4.44 1.51 -3.61
CA ILE A 88 3.76 0.89 -2.45
C ILE A 88 4.75 0.40 -1.38
N PHE A 89 5.89 -0.16 -1.80
CA PHE A 89 6.95 -0.66 -0.89
C PHE A 89 7.71 0.43 -0.13
N THR A 90 7.51 1.70 -0.48
CA THR A 90 8.11 2.86 0.19
C THR A 90 7.21 3.47 1.27
N GLU A 91 5.98 2.97 1.40
CA GLU A 91 5.03 3.49 2.38
C GLU A 91 5.46 3.14 3.80
N ASN A 92 5.34 4.11 4.70
CA ASN A 92 5.64 3.92 6.11
C ASN A 92 4.71 2.86 6.71
N PHE A 93 5.24 2.07 7.65
CA PHE A 93 4.52 1.04 8.39
C PHE A 93 3.99 -0.13 7.55
N LEU A 94 4.27 -0.18 6.24
CA LEU A 94 3.93 -1.33 5.42
C LEU A 94 4.66 -2.58 5.92
N CYS A 95 3.90 -3.64 6.18
CA CYS A 95 4.43 -4.93 6.60
C CYS A 95 4.48 -5.93 5.46
N VAL A 96 3.37 -6.05 4.73
CA VAL A 96 3.21 -7.06 3.68
C VAL A 96 2.18 -6.61 2.66
N ILE A 97 2.34 -7.08 1.43
CA ILE A 97 1.28 -7.09 0.42
C ILE A 97 0.99 -8.54 0.03
N ILE A 98 -0.28 -8.90 -0.07
CA ILE A 98 -0.74 -10.26 -0.34
C ILE A 98 -1.58 -10.20 -1.61
N GLN A 99 -1.16 -10.90 -2.67
CA GLN A 99 -1.92 -10.99 -3.90
C GLN A 99 -3.20 -11.81 -3.65
N ILE A 100 -4.35 -11.25 -4.04
CA ILE A 100 -5.65 -11.91 -3.89
C ILE A 100 -6.32 -12.21 -5.24
N ALA A 101 -5.96 -11.50 -6.31
CA ALA A 101 -6.52 -11.74 -7.63
C ALA A 101 -5.62 -11.20 -8.76
N THR A 102 -5.84 -11.72 -9.97
CA THR A 102 -5.34 -11.13 -11.22
C THR A 102 -6.53 -10.54 -11.96
N ILE A 103 -6.46 -9.23 -12.25
CA ILE A 103 -7.57 -8.45 -12.79
C ILE A 103 -7.19 -7.97 -14.19
N PRO A 104 -7.84 -8.45 -15.27
CA PRO A 104 -7.46 -8.05 -16.62
C PRO A 104 -7.65 -6.54 -16.84
N PRO A 105 -6.81 -5.89 -17.69
CA PRO A 105 -6.90 -4.44 -17.94
C PRO A 105 -8.29 -3.96 -18.36
N SER A 106 -9.03 -4.78 -19.12
CA SER A 106 -10.37 -4.45 -19.61
C SER A 106 -11.41 -4.21 -18.51
N VAL A 107 -11.17 -4.69 -17.29
CA VAL A 107 -12.09 -4.51 -16.15
C VAL A 107 -11.55 -3.57 -15.08
N HIS A 108 -10.39 -2.94 -15.28
CA HIS A 108 -9.80 -2.02 -14.29
C HIS A 108 -10.73 -0.84 -13.97
N GLU A 109 -11.41 -0.27 -14.96
CA GLU A 109 -12.40 0.79 -14.75
C GLU A 109 -13.60 0.30 -13.95
N ARG A 110 -14.02 -0.95 -14.16
CA ARG A 110 -15.11 -1.56 -13.40
C ARG A 110 -14.71 -1.74 -11.94
N VAL A 111 -13.48 -2.19 -11.67
CA VAL A 111 -12.96 -2.29 -10.30
C VAL A 111 -12.90 -0.91 -9.65
N ASP A 112 -12.43 0.11 -10.36
CA ASP A 112 -12.40 1.48 -9.83
C ASP A 112 -13.81 1.98 -9.47
N LYS A 113 -14.79 1.77 -10.34
CA LYS A 113 -16.20 2.09 -10.09
C LYS A 113 -16.76 1.32 -8.89
N ILE A 114 -16.45 0.03 -8.75
CA ILE A 114 -16.86 -0.77 -7.59
C ILE A 114 -16.27 -0.19 -6.31
N MET A 115 -14.96 0.07 -6.28
CA MET A 115 -14.30 0.62 -5.10
C MET A 115 -14.90 1.98 -4.68
N ARG A 116 -15.18 2.86 -5.66
CA ARG A 116 -15.77 4.17 -5.43
C ARG A 116 -17.26 4.15 -5.10
N SER A 117 -17.99 3.11 -5.49
CA SER A 117 -19.41 2.97 -5.14
C SER A 117 -19.66 2.86 -3.64
N TYR A 118 -18.60 2.62 -2.85
CA TYR A 118 -18.63 2.55 -1.40
C TYR A 118 -18.14 3.83 -0.71
N ASP A 119 -17.83 4.90 -1.45
CA ASP A 119 -17.33 6.15 -0.88
C ASP A 119 -18.32 6.77 0.13
N ASP A 120 -19.62 6.66 -0.16
CA ASP A 120 -20.71 7.20 0.66
C ASP A 120 -21.19 6.24 1.77
N CYS A 121 -20.75 4.98 1.74
CA CYS A 121 -21.02 4.05 2.82
C CYS A 121 -20.09 4.40 3.98
N GLN A 122 -20.61 4.93 5.10
CA GLN A 122 -19.80 5.22 6.29
C GLN A 122 -18.83 4.06 6.58
N VAL A 123 -17.54 4.32 6.33
CA VAL A 123 -16.57 3.36 5.80
C VAL A 123 -16.19 2.28 6.82
N ALA A 124 -16.60 2.44 8.08
CA ALA A 124 -16.48 1.40 9.11
C ALA A 124 -17.23 0.11 8.72
N GLY A 125 -18.45 0.21 8.17
CA GLY A 125 -19.30 -0.96 7.89
C GLY A 125 -18.77 -1.87 6.78
N PHE A 126 -18.18 -1.31 5.72
CA PHE A 126 -17.68 -2.11 4.59
C PHE A 126 -16.29 -2.72 4.86
N PHE A 127 -15.42 -1.98 5.56
CA PHE A 127 -14.14 -2.51 6.04
C PHE A 127 -14.32 -3.58 7.14
N LEU A 128 -15.41 -3.53 7.92
CA LEU A 128 -15.81 -4.57 8.88
C LEU A 128 -16.61 -5.72 8.24
N ARG A 129 -17.39 -5.50 7.17
CA ARG A 129 -18.21 -6.55 6.53
C ARG A 129 -17.39 -7.57 5.71
N TRP A 130 -16.14 -7.25 5.40
CA TRP A 130 -15.14 -8.20 4.88
C TRP A 130 -14.25 -8.82 5.96
N GLN A 131 -14.53 -8.56 7.24
CA GLN A 131 -13.88 -9.24 8.38
C GLN A 131 -14.53 -10.60 8.70
N TRP A 132 -15.64 -10.94 8.04
CA TRP A 132 -16.37 -12.19 8.21
C TRP A 132 -16.97 -12.68 6.87
N VAL A 133 -16.10 -13.13 5.96
CA VAL A 133 -16.40 -14.21 5.00
C VAL A 133 -15.27 -15.21 5.09
#